data_AF-A0A526YQM3-F1
#
_entry.id   AF-A0A526YQM3-F1
#
_cell.length_a   1.000
_cell.length_b   1.000
_cell.length_c   1.000
_cell.angle_alpha   90.00
_cell.angle_beta   90.00
_cell.angle_gamma   90.00
#
_symmetry.space_group_name_H-M   'P 1'
#
loop_
_entity.id
_entity.type
_entity.pdbx_description
1 polymer ?
#
loop_
_entity_poly.entity_id
_entity_poly.type
_entity_poly.pdbx_seq_one_letter_code
_entity_poly.pdbx_strand_id
1 'polypeptide(L)'
;VDQPSVDLAVPGEHCQAIMEGRHVDVIEMDAASHTGIDDIRDIIERVRYAPVSARYKVYIIDEVHMLSTQAFNGLLKTLEEPPPHVKFIFATTEIRKVPITVLSRCQRFDLR
;
A
#
# COMPACT_ATOMS: atom_id res chain seq x y z
N VAL A 1 -7.78 0.48 21.33
CA VAL A 1 -6.53 -0.31 21.19
C VAL A 1 -5.49 0.63 20.65
N ASP A 2 -4.59 1.13 21.52
CA ASP A 2 -3.75 2.28 21.18
C ASP A 2 -2.38 1.89 20.60
N GLN A 3 -2.10 0.59 20.54
CA GLN A 3 -0.86 0.02 20.02
C GLN A 3 -1.14 -1.16 19.08
N PRO A 4 -0.29 -1.40 18.06
CA PRO A 4 -0.39 -2.61 17.24
C PRO A 4 -0.19 -3.87 18.11
N SER A 5 -0.94 -4.93 17.80
CA SER A 5 -0.81 -6.25 18.41
C SER A 5 -0.45 -7.27 17.33
N VAL A 6 0.46 -8.19 17.65
CA VAL A 6 0.75 -9.38 16.84
C VAL A 6 -0.06 -10.59 17.29
N ASP A 7 -0.75 -10.49 18.43
CA ASP A 7 -1.73 -11.49 18.85
C ASP A 7 -3.03 -11.27 18.07
N LEU A 8 -3.31 -12.22 17.17
CA LEU A 8 -4.47 -12.27 16.30
C LEU A 8 -5.36 -13.49 16.60
N ALA A 9 -5.27 -14.06 17.81
CA ALA A 9 -6.04 -15.25 18.18
C ALA A 9 -7.55 -15.02 18.13
N VAL A 10 -8.01 -13.77 18.31
CA VAL A 10 -9.41 -13.38 18.20
C VAL A 10 -9.55 -12.28 17.13
N PRO A 11 -10.44 -12.44 16.13
CA PRO A 11 -10.71 -11.41 15.14
C PRO A 11 -11.21 -10.11 15.79
N GLY A 12 -10.61 -8.98 15.43
CA GLY A 12 -11.09 -7.64 15.77
C GLY A 12 -12.18 -7.15 14.82
N GLU A 13 -12.69 -5.95 15.08
CA GLU A 13 -13.78 -5.31 14.32
C GLU A 13 -13.54 -5.27 12.82
N HIS A 14 -12.32 -4.96 12.40
CA HIS A 14 -11.97 -4.81 10.99
C HIS A 14 -11.56 -6.12 10.30
N CYS A 15 -11.23 -7.17 11.07
CA CYS A 15 -10.55 -8.37 10.55
C CYS A 15 -11.35 -9.07 9.45
N GLN A 16 -12.64 -9.31 9.69
CA GLN A 16 -13.49 -10.03 8.73
C GLN A 16 -13.58 -9.28 7.40
N ALA A 17 -13.83 -7.97 7.43
CA ALA A 17 -13.94 -7.17 6.21
C ALA A 17 -12.61 -7.05 5.45
N ILE A 18 -11.47 -7.06 6.14
CA ILE A 18 -10.14 -7.09 5.52
C ILE A 18 -9.92 -8.44 4.84
N MET A 19 -10.18 -9.55 5.54
CA MET A 19 -10.01 -10.90 4.99
C MET A 19 -10.92 -11.17 3.77
N GLU A 20 -12.07 -10.51 3.72
CA GLU A 20 -13.00 -10.57 2.58
C GLU A 20 -12.67 -9.55 1.48
N GLY A 21 -11.59 -8.76 1.60
CA GLY A 21 -11.16 -7.79 0.58
C GLY A 21 -12.13 -6.61 0.38
N ARG A 22 -12.95 -6.28 1.37
CA ARG A 22 -14.05 -5.29 1.28
C ARG A 22 -13.96 -4.18 2.31
N HIS A 23 -12.84 -4.06 3.00
CA HIS A 23 -12.61 -2.99 3.96
C HIS A 23 -12.28 -1.67 3.26
N VAL A 24 -13.06 -0.61 3.50
CA VAL A 24 -12.91 0.68 2.78
C VAL A 24 -11.57 1.38 2.98
N ASP A 25 -10.92 1.14 4.11
CA ASP A 25 -9.59 1.69 4.43
C ASP A 25 -8.41 0.77 4.07
N VAL A 26 -8.67 -0.42 3.52
CA VAL A 26 -7.62 -1.33 3.04
C VAL A 26 -7.86 -1.59 1.56
N ILE A 27 -7.02 -0.99 0.73
CA ILE A 27 -7.14 -1.03 -0.72
C ILE A 27 -6.06 -1.96 -1.25
N GLU A 28 -6.48 -3.03 -1.92
CA GLU A 28 -5.60 -3.96 -2.61
C GLU A 28 -5.66 -3.69 -4.11
N MET A 29 -4.49 -3.64 -4.75
CA MET A 29 -4.35 -3.44 -6.18
C MET A 29 -3.25 -4.37 -6.72
N ASP A 30 -3.60 -5.15 -7.73
CA ASP A 30 -2.63 -5.89 -8.53
C ASP A 30 -2.08 -4.97 -9.64
N ALA A 31 -0.79 -4.66 -9.57
CA ALA A 31 -0.13 -3.82 -10.56
C ALA A 31 -0.02 -4.48 -11.94
N ALA A 32 -0.11 -5.81 -12.07
CA ALA A 32 -0.14 -6.48 -13.35
C ALA A 32 -1.43 -6.18 -14.13
N SER A 33 -2.55 -6.04 -13.41
CA SER A 33 -3.85 -5.67 -13.95
C SER A 33 -4.03 -4.14 -14.06
N HIS A 34 -3.40 -3.37 -13.16
CA HIS A 34 -3.47 -1.91 -13.07
C HIS A 34 -2.10 -1.26 -13.27
N THR A 35 -1.60 -1.30 -14.51
CA THR A 35 -0.26 -0.80 -14.88
C THR A 35 -0.23 0.71 -15.16
N GLY A 36 -1.40 1.33 -15.28
CA GLY A 36 -1.60 2.69 -15.77
C GLY A 36 -1.20 3.77 -14.77
N ILE A 37 -0.79 4.94 -15.29
CA ILE A 37 -0.55 6.11 -14.46
C ILE A 37 -1.84 6.65 -13.83
N ASP A 38 -3.00 6.43 -14.46
CA ASP A 38 -4.27 6.97 -13.98
C ASP A 38 -4.75 6.28 -12.70
N ASP A 39 -4.59 4.96 -12.59
CA ASP A 39 -4.88 4.22 -11.34
C ASP A 39 -4.04 4.76 -10.16
N ILE A 40 -2.76 5.04 -10.41
CA ILE A 40 -1.86 5.62 -9.41
C ILE A 40 -2.22 7.07 -9.07
N ARG A 41 -2.63 7.88 -10.04
CA ARG A 41 -3.08 9.26 -9.78
C ARG A 41 -4.29 9.26 -8.85
N ASP A 42 -5.25 8.38 -9.10
CA ASP A 42 -6.43 8.21 -8.24
C ASP A 42 -6.02 7.84 -6.82
N ILE A 43 -5.05 6.93 -6.65
CA ILE A 43 -4.50 6.60 -5.33
C ILE A 43 -3.88 7.82 -4.67
N ILE A 44 -3.02 8.57 -5.37
CA ILE A 44 -2.34 9.75 -4.84
C ILE A 44 -3.33 10.84 -4.40
N GLU A 45 -4.42 11.02 -5.14
CA GLU A 45 -5.49 11.94 -4.75
C GLU A 45 -6.21 11.45 -3.49
N ARG A 46 -6.55 10.14 -3.44
CA ARG A 46 -7.27 9.52 -2.32
C ARG A 46 -6.46 9.39 -1.03
N VAL A 47 -5.13 9.41 -1.13
CA VAL A 47 -4.18 9.34 0.00
C VAL A 47 -4.29 10.55 0.93
N ARG A 48 -4.75 11.70 0.41
CA ARG A 48 -4.91 12.93 1.20
C ARG A 48 -6.01 12.85 2.25
N TYR A 49 -6.99 11.97 2.04
CA TYR A 49 -8.13 11.84 2.94
C TYR A 49 -7.84 10.86 4.07
N ALA A 50 -8.33 11.20 5.28
CA ALA A 50 -8.25 10.35 6.45
C ALA A 50 -8.98 9.00 6.24
N PRO A 51 -8.62 7.95 6.99
CA PRO A 51 -9.38 6.71 7.02
C PRO A 51 -10.80 6.95 7.57
N VAL A 52 -11.74 6.11 7.15
CA VAL A 52 -13.17 6.20 7.47
C VAL A 52 -13.45 5.58 8.84
N SER A 53 -12.92 4.40 9.13
CA SER A 53 -13.17 3.68 10.38
C SER A 53 -11.92 3.07 11.00
N ALA A 54 -10.92 2.68 10.20
CA ALA A 54 -9.67 2.13 10.72
C ALA A 54 -8.70 3.23 11.19
N ARG A 55 -7.69 2.84 11.98
CA ARG A 55 -6.63 3.76 12.43
C ARG A 55 -5.75 4.27 11.27
N TYR A 56 -5.56 3.45 10.25
CA TYR A 56 -4.74 3.75 9.08
C TYR A 56 -5.49 3.40 7.81
N LYS A 57 -5.19 4.16 6.75
CA LYS A 57 -5.55 3.81 5.38
C LYS A 57 -4.38 3.10 4.74
N VAL A 58 -4.56 1.84 4.36
CA VAL A 58 -3.51 0.96 3.85
C VAL A 58 -3.71 0.72 2.36
N TYR A 59 -2.66 0.91 1.58
CA TYR A 59 -2.61 0.53 0.17
C TYR A 59 -1.63 -0.63 0.02
N ILE A 60 -2.12 -1.76 -0.46
CA ILE A 60 -1.34 -2.96 -0.76
C ILE A 60 -1.25 -3.04 -2.28
N ILE A 61 -0.02 -2.93 -2.81
CA ILE A 61 0.23 -3.07 -4.24
C ILE A 61 1.00 -4.36 -4.46
N ASP A 62 0.33 -5.34 -5.05
CA ASP A 62 0.95 -6.60 -5.45
C ASP A 62 1.61 -6.47 -6.83
N GLU A 63 2.64 -7.29 -7.05
CA GLU A 63 3.49 -7.27 -8.24
C GLU A 63 3.92 -5.87 -8.68
N VAL A 64 4.34 -5.03 -7.72
CA VAL A 64 4.64 -3.61 -7.94
C VAL A 64 5.65 -3.36 -9.07
N HIS A 65 6.50 -4.34 -9.38
CA HIS A 65 7.46 -4.26 -10.48
C HIS A 65 6.80 -4.18 -11.88
N MET A 66 5.50 -4.46 -11.98
CA MET A 66 4.70 -4.30 -13.18
C MET A 66 4.24 -2.86 -13.41
N LEU A 67 4.36 -1.97 -12.41
CA LEU A 67 4.05 -0.56 -12.59
C LEU A 67 4.97 0.10 -13.62
N SER A 68 4.39 0.99 -14.43
CA SER A 68 5.17 1.83 -15.33
C SER A 68 6.11 2.77 -14.57
N THR A 69 7.19 3.20 -15.21
CA THR A 69 8.12 4.20 -14.64
C THR A 69 7.40 5.50 -14.26
N GLN A 70 6.40 5.90 -15.03
CA GLN A 70 5.60 7.10 -14.74
C GLN A 70 4.75 6.93 -13.48
N ALA A 71 4.12 5.76 -13.30
CA ALA A 71 3.39 5.40 -12.08
C ALA A 71 4.31 5.47 -10.85
N PHE A 72 5.50 4.87 -10.91
CA PHE A 72 6.47 4.96 -9.81
C PHE A 72 6.84 6.41 -9.47
N ASN A 73 7.13 7.23 -10.47
CA ASN A 73 7.48 8.64 -10.26
C ASN A 73 6.35 9.43 -9.60
N GLY A 74 5.08 9.11 -9.92
CA GLY A 74 3.92 9.71 -9.26
C GLY A 74 3.90 9.42 -7.75
N LEU A 75 4.28 8.20 -7.35
CA LEU A 75 4.30 7.78 -5.95
C LEU A 75 5.45 8.39 -5.14
N LEU A 76 6.57 8.77 -5.78
CA LEU A 76 7.78 9.21 -5.08
C LEU A 76 7.53 10.35 -4.09
N LYS A 77 6.77 11.38 -4.50
CA LYS A 77 6.47 12.51 -3.62
C LYS A 77 5.71 12.08 -2.37
N THR A 78 4.76 11.15 -2.53
CA THR A 78 3.99 10.60 -1.43
C THR A 78 4.82 9.68 -0.54
N LEU A 79 5.79 8.96 -1.09
CA LEU A 79 6.70 8.11 -0.31
C LEU A 79 7.75 8.90 0.46
N GLU A 80 8.13 10.08 -0.02
CA GLU A 80 9.04 11.00 0.68
C GLU A 80 8.39 11.66 1.89
N GLU A 81 7.14 12.10 1.75
CA GLU A 81 6.38 12.78 2.80
C GLU A 81 4.98 12.15 2.93
N PRO A 82 4.87 10.90 3.43
CA PRO A 82 3.59 10.22 3.51
C PRO A 82 2.69 10.88 4.56
N PRO A 83 1.39 11.04 4.29
CA PRO A 83 0.46 11.45 5.33
C PRO A 83 0.52 10.46 6.51
N PRO A 84 0.43 10.94 7.76
CA PRO A 84 0.67 10.12 8.95
C PRO A 84 -0.30 8.94 9.09
N HIS A 85 -1.50 9.09 8.53
CA HIS A 85 -2.57 8.08 8.53
C HIS A 85 -2.47 7.07 7.37
N VAL A 86 -1.53 7.22 6.44
CA VAL A 86 -1.38 6.31 5.29
C VAL A 86 -0.22 5.35 5.46
N LYS A 87 -0.42 4.11 5.01
CA LYS A 87 0.61 3.08 4.91
C LYS A 87 0.59 2.46 3.51
N PHE A 88 1.76 2.29 2.93
CA PHE A 88 1.95 1.55 1.68
C PHE A 88 2.64 0.22 1.98
N ILE A 89 2.14 -0.85 1.39
CA ILE A 89 2.73 -2.18 1.39
C ILE A 89 2.95 -2.55 -0.08
N PHE A 90 4.19 -2.87 -0.44
CA PHE A 90 4.55 -3.28 -1.79
C PHE A 90 5.04 -4.72 -1.76
N ALA A 91 4.48 -5.55 -2.63
CA ALA A 91 4.93 -6.91 -2.87
C ALA A 91 5.49 -7.03 -4.29
N THR A 92 6.52 -7.87 -4.44
CA THR A 92 7.16 -8.12 -5.74
C THR A 92 7.90 -9.43 -5.75
N THR A 93 7.78 -10.18 -6.84
CA THR A 93 8.63 -11.34 -7.12
C THR A 93 9.96 -10.94 -7.79
N GLU A 94 10.06 -9.73 -8.35
CA GLU A 94 11.23 -9.26 -9.11
C GLU A 94 11.80 -7.95 -8.56
N ILE A 95 12.47 -8.02 -7.40
CA ILE A 95 13.04 -6.84 -6.72
C ILE A 95 13.98 -6.01 -7.60
N ARG A 96 14.70 -6.64 -8.54
CA ARG A 96 15.65 -5.95 -9.44
C ARG A 96 14.96 -5.03 -10.45
N LYS A 97 13.66 -5.24 -10.70
CA LYS A 97 12.86 -4.39 -11.59
C LYS A 97 12.26 -3.18 -10.87
N VAL A 98 12.31 -3.16 -9.53
CA VAL A 98 11.82 -2.02 -8.75
C VAL A 98 12.89 -0.92 -8.71
N PRO A 99 12.56 0.35 -9.00
CA PRO A 99 13.52 1.45 -8.96
C PRO A 99 14.16 1.63 -7.58
N ILE A 100 15.47 1.85 -7.54
CA ILE A 100 16.22 2.06 -6.29
C ILE A 100 15.70 3.25 -5.47
N THR A 101 15.12 4.25 -6.14
CA THR A 101 14.48 5.41 -5.51
C THR A 101 13.30 5.03 -4.63
N VAL A 102 12.54 3.99 -5.01
CA VAL A 102 11.46 3.45 -4.18
C VAL A 102 12.05 2.64 -3.04
N LEU A 103 13.00 1.75 -3.34
CA LEU A 103 13.64 0.90 -2.35
C LEU A 103 14.32 1.69 -1.22
N SER A 104 14.92 2.84 -1.53
CA SER A 104 15.57 3.69 -0.53
C SER A 104 14.59 4.42 0.40
N ARG A 105 13.29 4.43 0.09
CA ARG A 105 12.22 5.09 0.86
C ARG A 105 11.29 4.08 1.55
N CYS A 106 11.53 2.79 1.36
CA CYS A 106 10.73 1.71 1.93
C CYS A 106 11.56 0.87 2.89
N GLN A 107 10.92 0.37 3.95
CA GLN A 107 11.50 -0.70 4.74
C GLN A 107 11.34 -2.01 3.98
N ARG A 108 12.47 -2.62 3.62
CA ARG A 108 12.48 -3.89 2.88
C ARG A 108 12.47 -5.08 3.84
N PHE A 109 11.61 -6.04 3.56
CA PHE A 109 11.59 -7.35 4.20
C PHE A 109 11.73 -8.42 3.12
N ASP A 110 12.72 -9.29 3.26
CA ASP A 110 12.87 -10.46 2.41
C ASP A 110 12.19 -11.65 3.09
N LEU A 111 11.07 -12.10 2.54
CA LEU A 111 10.34 -13.28 3.01
C LEU A 111 11.03 -14.53 2.43
N ARG A 112 11.41 -15.47 3.30
CA ARG A 112 12.05 -16.74 2.96
C ARG A 112 11.20 -17.91 3.44
#